data_AF-A0A1F6T7K7-F1
#
_entry.id   AF-A0A1F6T7K7-F1
#
_cell.length_a   1.000
_cell.length_b   1.000
_cell.length_c   1.000
_cell.angle_alpha   90.00
_cell.angle_beta   90.00
_cell.angle_gamma   90.00
#
_symmetry.space_group_name_H-M   'P 1'
#
loop_
_entity.id
_entity.type
_entity.pdbx_description
1 polymer ?
#
loop_
_entity_poly.entity_id
_entity_poly.type
_entity_poly.pdbx_seq_one_letter_code
_entity_poly.pdbx_strand_id
1 'polypeptide(L)'
;AREKARKVAASHRDALVIGSDQVAVYNGKIVGKPHGHDKAVAQLREASGHAVMLYTGLVLHNASTGKEQCEVIPYRVTFRTLTDELIESYLRKEQPYSCAGSVKSEGLGIALLEKFEGDDPNPLIGLPLIRLVRMLENEGISVI
;
A
#
# COMPACT_ATOMS: atom_id res chain seq x y z
N ALA A 1 -5.73 -9.66 -2.33
CA ALA A 1 -4.54 -10.45 -1.94
C ALA A 1 -4.73 -11.96 -2.11
N ARG A 2 -5.72 -12.59 -1.44
CA ARG A 2 -5.94 -14.07 -1.50
C ARG A 2 -6.05 -14.64 -2.92
N GLU A 3 -6.87 -14.01 -3.76
CA GLU A 3 -7.05 -14.45 -5.15
C GLU A 3 -5.74 -14.45 -5.95
N LYS A 4 -4.85 -13.46 -5.71
CA LYS A 4 -3.53 -13.41 -6.34
C LYS A 4 -2.66 -14.60 -5.91
N ALA A 5 -2.62 -14.89 -4.61
CA ALA A 5 -1.85 -16.03 -4.09
C ALA A 5 -2.37 -17.37 -4.65
N ARG A 6 -3.68 -17.61 -4.59
CA ARG A 6 -4.29 -18.84 -5.09
C ARG A 6 -4.05 -19.05 -6.58
N LYS A 7 -4.08 -17.98 -7.38
CA LYS A 7 -3.79 -18.04 -8.82
C LYS A 7 -2.37 -18.56 -9.10
N VAL A 8 -1.37 -18.13 -8.32
CA VAL A 8 0.01 -18.58 -8.47
C VAL A 8 0.20 -19.99 -7.89
N ALA A 9 -0.45 -20.31 -6.77
CA ALA A 9 -0.39 -21.64 -6.16
C ALA A 9 -0.94 -22.74 -7.08
N ALA A 10 -1.91 -22.43 -7.95
CA ALA A 10 -2.46 -23.38 -8.91
C ALA A 10 -1.40 -24.00 -9.84
N SER A 11 -0.29 -23.29 -10.12
CA SER A 11 0.82 -23.78 -10.94
C SER A 11 2.06 -24.22 -10.13
N HIS A 12 2.06 -24.06 -8.80
CA HIS A 12 3.19 -24.36 -7.93
C HIS A 12 2.72 -25.15 -6.70
N ARG A 13 2.71 -26.48 -6.81
CA ARG A 13 2.10 -27.38 -5.81
C ARG A 13 2.91 -27.57 -4.54
N ASP A 14 4.19 -27.18 -4.54
CA ASP A 14 5.07 -27.30 -3.38
C ASP A 14 5.80 -25.98 -3.12
N ALA A 15 5.01 -24.96 -2.75
CA ALA A 15 5.51 -23.61 -2.56
C ALA A 15 4.72 -22.86 -1.49
N LEU A 16 5.40 -21.94 -0.81
CA LEU A 16 4.77 -20.87 -0.06
C LEU A 16 4.58 -19.67 -1.01
N VAL A 17 3.34 -19.25 -1.19
CA VAL A 17 2.97 -18.19 -2.12
C VAL A 17 2.50 -16.97 -1.36
N ILE A 18 3.19 -15.85 -1.58
CA ILE A 18 2.87 -14.56 -0.97
C ILE A 18 1.91 -13.80 -1.89
N GLY A 19 0.76 -13.40 -1.36
CA GLY A 19 -0.16 -12.50 -2.02
C GLY A 19 -0.26 -11.20 -1.24
N SER A 20 -0.13 -10.06 -1.92
CA SER A 20 -0.43 -8.76 -1.32
C SER A 20 -1.27 -7.87 -2.23
N ASP A 21 -2.02 -6.98 -1.61
CA ASP A 21 -2.86 -5.99 -2.26
C ASP A 21 -3.08 -4.81 -1.34
N GLN A 22 -3.13 -3.61 -1.88
CA GLN A 22 -3.24 -2.39 -1.09
C GLN A 22 -4.30 -1.46 -1.67
N VAL A 23 -5.04 -0.82 -0.78
CA VAL A 23 -5.96 0.27 -1.10
C VAL A 23 -5.68 1.47 -0.22
N ALA A 24 -5.85 2.67 -0.79
CA ALA A 24 -5.94 3.91 -0.03
C ALA A 24 -7.42 4.20 0.27
N VAL A 25 -7.70 4.64 1.49
CA VAL A 25 -9.03 5.00 1.96
C VAL A 25 -8.98 6.39 2.54
N TYR A 26 -9.84 7.25 2.00
CA TYR A 26 -10.00 8.62 2.42
C TYR A 26 -11.47 8.92 2.66
N ASN A 27 -11.81 9.50 3.81
CA ASN A 27 -13.20 9.76 4.24
C ASN A 27 -14.15 8.56 4.03
N GLY A 28 -13.66 7.35 4.36
CA GLY A 28 -14.42 6.10 4.22
C GLY A 28 -14.60 5.59 2.78
N LYS A 29 -13.99 6.24 1.78
CA LYS A 29 -14.04 5.85 0.37
C LYS A 29 -12.69 5.34 -0.11
N ILE A 30 -12.72 4.31 -0.95
CA ILE A 30 -11.50 3.82 -1.61
C ILE A 30 -11.07 4.85 -2.67
N VAL A 31 -9.81 5.28 -2.57
CA VAL A 31 -9.18 6.19 -3.52
C VAL A 31 -8.29 5.38 -4.45
N GLY A 32 -8.68 5.32 -5.72
CA GLY A 32 -7.91 4.66 -6.76
C GLY A 32 -6.81 5.55 -7.35
N LYS A 33 -6.21 5.05 -8.43
CA LYS A 33 -5.27 5.82 -9.26
C LYS A 33 -6.03 6.97 -9.94
N PRO A 34 -5.45 8.18 -10.02
CA PRO A 34 -6.14 9.31 -10.64
C PRO A 34 -6.24 9.16 -12.17
N HIS A 35 -5.32 8.42 -12.81
CA HIS A 35 -5.23 8.24 -14.27
C HIS A 35 -5.06 9.53 -15.09
N GLY A 36 -4.83 10.68 -14.45
CA GLY A 36 -4.64 11.97 -15.11
C GLY A 36 -4.43 13.11 -14.11
N HIS A 37 -3.97 14.25 -14.64
CA HIS A 37 -3.55 15.40 -13.84
C HIS A 37 -4.70 16.03 -13.03
N ASP A 38 -5.82 16.37 -13.68
CA ASP A 38 -6.94 17.05 -13.01
C ASP A 38 -7.52 16.23 -11.85
N LYS A 39 -7.63 14.91 -12.04
CA LYS A 39 -8.05 13.98 -10.98
C LYS A 39 -7.02 13.89 -9.86
N ALA A 40 -5.73 13.99 -10.18
CA ALA A 40 -4.68 13.99 -9.17
C ALA A 40 -4.69 15.29 -8.35
N VAL A 41 -4.93 16.44 -8.98
CA VAL A 41 -5.14 17.72 -8.29
C VAL A 41 -6.32 17.61 -7.32
N ALA A 42 -7.46 17.09 -7.79
CA ALA A 42 -8.65 16.90 -6.95
C ALA A 42 -8.37 15.99 -5.75
N GLN A 43 -7.69 14.86 -5.96
CA GLN A 43 -7.32 13.94 -4.88
C GLN A 43 -6.39 14.60 -3.85
N LEU A 44 -5.37 15.34 -4.29
CA LEU A 44 -4.42 16.01 -3.38
C LEU A 44 -5.06 17.17 -2.62
N ARG A 45 -5.96 17.93 -3.24
CA ARG A 45 -6.76 18.95 -2.55
C ARG A 45 -7.66 18.33 -1.50
N GLU A 46 -8.28 17.19 -1.79
CA GLU A 46 -9.09 16.46 -0.81
C GLU A 46 -8.23 16.01 0.37
N ALA A 47 -7.06 15.42 0.11
CA ALA A 47 -6.17 14.89 1.14
C ALA A 47 -5.46 15.98 1.97
N SER A 48 -5.31 17.19 1.44
CA SER A 48 -4.64 18.33 2.08
C SER A 48 -5.07 18.53 3.53
N GLY A 49 -4.13 18.48 4.47
CA GLY A 49 -4.37 18.66 5.91
C GLY A 49 -5.08 17.50 6.63
N HIS A 50 -5.31 16.37 5.96
CA HIS A 50 -6.03 15.23 6.52
C HIS A 50 -5.17 13.97 6.58
N ALA A 51 -5.66 12.99 7.34
CA ALA A 51 -5.08 11.65 7.39
C ALA A 51 -5.74 10.72 6.36
N VAL A 52 -4.91 10.04 5.57
CA VAL A 52 -5.30 8.97 4.65
C VAL A 52 -4.91 7.63 5.27
N MET A 53 -5.80 6.64 5.19
CA MET A 53 -5.53 5.28 5.64
C MET A 53 -5.13 4.43 4.44
N LEU A 54 -4.00 3.75 4.52
CA LEU A 54 -3.67 2.63 3.64
C LEU A 54 -4.05 1.34 4.35
N TYR A 55 -4.66 0.41 3.62
CA TYR A 55 -4.91 -0.94 4.10
C TYR A 55 -4.22 -1.91 3.16
N THR A 56 -3.28 -2.68 3.71
CA THR A 56 -2.52 -3.67 2.95
C THR A 56 -2.92 -5.07 3.38
N GLY A 57 -3.59 -5.79 2.50
CA GLY A 57 -3.86 -7.20 2.69
C GLY A 57 -2.60 -8.02 2.41
N LEU A 58 -2.27 -8.92 3.33
CA LEU A 58 -1.16 -9.87 3.23
C LEU A 58 -1.69 -11.28 3.37
N VAL A 59 -1.22 -12.18 2.50
CA VAL A 59 -1.56 -13.60 2.50
C VAL A 59 -0.30 -14.41 2.29
N LEU A 60 -0.11 -15.43 3.13
CA LEU A 60 0.82 -16.52 2.88
C LEU A 60 0.01 -17.79 2.66
N HIS A 61 0.07 -18.35 1.46
CA HIS A 61 -0.63 -19.57 1.06
C HIS A 61 0.38 -20.71 0.94
N ASN A 62 0.21 -21.77 1.71
CA ASN A 62 1.01 -22.98 1.58
C ASN A 62 0.31 -23.92 0.58
N ALA A 63 0.86 -24.05 -0.62
CA ALA A 63 0.26 -24.84 -1.69
C ALA A 63 0.27 -26.35 -1.42
N SER A 64 1.23 -26.83 -0.62
CA SER A 64 1.37 -28.25 -0.26
C SER A 64 0.28 -28.68 0.74
N THR A 65 -0.12 -27.79 1.64
CA THR A 65 -1.12 -28.07 2.70
C THR A 65 -2.49 -27.43 2.47
N GLY A 66 -2.57 -26.45 1.57
CA GLY A 66 -3.77 -25.62 1.35
C GLY A 66 -4.06 -24.60 2.45
N LYS A 67 -3.20 -24.48 3.48
CA LYS A 67 -3.40 -23.53 4.59
C LYS A 67 -3.11 -22.09 4.14
N GLU A 68 -3.83 -21.14 4.74
CA GLU A 68 -3.69 -19.71 4.48
C GLU A 68 -3.55 -18.93 5.78
N GLN A 69 -2.49 -18.12 5.87
CA GLN A 69 -2.36 -17.06 6.86
C GLN A 69 -2.75 -15.74 6.19
N CYS A 70 -3.63 -14.96 6.82
CA CYS A 70 -4.22 -13.77 6.20
C CYS A 70 -4.36 -12.64 7.21
N GLU A 71 -3.85 -11.46 6.86
CA GLU A 71 -3.97 -10.25 7.68
C GLU A 71 -4.23 -9.01 6.82
N VAL A 72 -4.82 -7.98 7.42
CA VAL A 72 -4.92 -6.64 6.85
C VAL A 72 -4.20 -5.69 7.78
N ILE A 73 -3.18 -5.01 7.27
CA ILE A 73 -2.32 -4.11 8.04
C ILE A 73 -2.72 -2.66 7.70
N PRO A 74 -3.27 -1.90 8.65
CA PRO A 74 -3.52 -0.48 8.47
C PRO A 74 -2.22 0.31 8.56
N TYR A 75 -2.14 1.39 7.80
CA TYR A 75 -1.05 2.36 7.87
C TYR A 75 -1.62 3.76 7.66
N ARG A 76 -1.36 4.68 8.57
CA ARG A 76 -1.90 6.05 8.50
C ARG A 76 -0.83 7.00 7.99
N VAL A 77 -1.22 7.83 7.03
CA VAL A 77 -0.38 8.87 6.44
C VAL A 77 -1.09 10.21 6.57
N THR A 78 -0.48 11.16 7.27
CA THR A 78 -1.03 12.51 7.46
C THR A 78 -0.40 13.46 6.46
N PHE A 79 -1.23 14.17 5.72
CA PHE A 79 -0.81 15.20 4.78
C PHE A 79 -0.62 16.53 5.49
N ARG A 80 0.34 17.31 4.98
CA ARG A 80 0.45 18.73 5.29
C ARG A 80 -0.75 19.47 4.71
N THR A 81 -1.00 20.69 5.17
CA THR A 81 -1.85 21.62 4.42
C THR A 81 -1.11 22.03 3.15
N LEU A 82 -1.64 21.60 2.00
CA LEU A 82 -1.08 21.84 0.68
C LEU A 82 -1.69 23.07 0.03
N THR A 83 -0.85 23.88 -0.63
CA THR A 83 -1.31 24.96 -1.52
C THR A 83 -1.43 24.43 -2.95
N ASP A 84 -2.20 25.13 -3.77
CA ASP A 84 -2.37 24.77 -5.18
C ASP A 84 -1.04 24.82 -5.95
N GLU A 85 -0.16 25.77 -5.65
CA GLU A 85 1.15 25.89 -6.28
C GLU A 85 2.05 24.70 -5.93
N LEU A 86 1.99 24.23 -4.67
CA LEU A 86 2.73 23.05 -4.23
C LEU A 86 2.22 21.79 -4.94
N ILE A 87 0.89 21.63 -5.02
CA ILE A 87 0.24 20.50 -5.71
C ILE A 87 0.65 20.47 -7.19
N GLU A 88 0.52 21.58 -7.90
CA GLU A 88 0.89 21.70 -9.32
C GLU A 88 2.38 21.41 -9.56
N SER A 89 3.26 22.01 -8.75
CA SER A 89 4.70 21.83 -8.83
C SER A 89 5.09 20.37 -8.63
N TYR A 90 4.48 19.71 -7.64
CA TYR A 90 4.69 18.29 -7.38
C TYR A 90 4.20 17.41 -8.54
N LEU A 91 2.95 17.57 -8.98
CA LEU A 91 2.34 16.72 -9.99
C LEU A 91 3.06 16.80 -11.35
N ARG A 92 3.58 17.99 -11.72
CA ARG A 92 4.35 18.17 -12.96
C ARG A 92 5.70 17.48 -12.92
N LYS A 93 6.35 17.44 -11.75
CA LYS A 93 7.68 16.84 -11.55
C LYS A 93 7.61 15.32 -11.35
N GLU A 94 6.74 14.87 -10.45
CA GLU A 94 6.67 13.46 -10.04
C GLU A 94 5.75 12.62 -10.94
N GLN A 95 4.70 13.23 -11.51
CA GLN A 95 3.70 12.57 -12.36
C GLN A 95 3.17 11.24 -11.78
N PRO A 96 2.65 11.21 -10.53
CA PRO A 96 2.26 9.99 -9.83
C PRO A 96 0.90 9.43 -10.29
N TYR A 97 0.54 9.58 -11.57
CA TYR A 97 -0.82 9.32 -12.06
C TYR A 97 -1.23 7.84 -12.02
N SER A 98 -0.25 6.96 -11.80
CA SER A 98 -0.43 5.52 -11.62
C SER A 98 -0.39 5.07 -10.16
N CYS A 99 -0.28 6.00 -9.20
CA CYS A 99 -0.25 5.75 -7.76
C CYS A 99 -1.64 6.02 -7.16
N ALA A 100 -2.12 5.11 -6.31
CA ALA A 100 -3.37 5.35 -5.57
C ALA A 100 -3.18 6.52 -4.60
N GLY A 101 -4.13 7.46 -4.58
CA GLY A 101 -4.01 8.66 -3.75
C GLY A 101 -3.06 9.74 -4.30
N SER A 102 -2.56 9.58 -5.53
CA SER A 102 -1.74 10.59 -6.22
C SER A 102 -0.45 10.98 -5.49
N VAL A 103 0.09 10.11 -4.63
CA VAL A 103 1.33 10.33 -3.88
C VAL A 103 2.26 9.13 -4.02
N LYS A 104 3.56 9.45 -4.09
CA LYS A 104 4.66 8.49 -4.01
C LYS A 104 5.60 8.91 -2.89
N SER A 105 5.48 8.28 -1.72
CA SER A 105 6.22 8.65 -0.50
C SER A 105 7.73 8.40 -0.63
N GLU A 106 8.14 7.50 -1.52
CA GLU A 106 9.54 7.18 -1.81
C GLU A 106 10.20 8.16 -2.80
N GLY A 107 9.43 9.09 -3.36
CA GLY A 107 9.89 10.15 -4.27
C GLY A 107 9.67 11.55 -3.67
N LEU A 108 9.33 12.53 -4.53
CA LEU A 108 9.06 13.90 -4.06
C LEU A 108 7.80 14.00 -3.17
N GLY A 109 6.99 12.94 -3.10
CA GLY A 109 5.76 12.92 -2.31
C GLY A 109 6.01 13.09 -0.83
N ILE A 110 7.21 12.75 -0.32
CA ILE A 110 7.60 12.99 1.07
C ILE A 110 7.44 14.46 1.48
N ALA A 111 7.60 15.41 0.55
CA ALA A 111 7.45 16.84 0.82
C ALA A 111 5.99 17.27 1.11
N LEU A 112 5.01 16.44 0.75
CA LEU A 112 3.58 16.68 0.97
C LEU A 112 3.08 16.09 2.31
N LEU A 113 3.88 15.25 2.95
CA LEU A 113 3.46 14.43 4.09
C LEU A 113 4.03 15.00 5.39
N GLU A 114 3.23 14.94 6.45
CA GLU A 114 3.56 15.44 7.78
C GLU A 114 4.00 14.29 8.70
N LYS A 115 3.29 13.17 8.65
CA LYS A 115 3.47 12.06 9.59
C LYS A 115 3.12 10.73 8.98
N PHE A 116 3.87 9.70 9.38
CA PHE A 116 3.56 8.31 9.12
C PHE A 116 3.30 7.57 10.44
N GLU A 117 2.30 6.70 10.46
CA GLU A 117 1.89 5.97 11.65
C GLU A 117 1.54 4.52 11.30
N GLY A 118 2.36 3.60 11.79
CA GLY A 118 2.17 2.16 11.67
C GLY A 118 3.37 1.39 12.23
N ASP A 119 3.18 0.10 12.49
CA ASP A 119 4.18 -0.76 13.15
C ASP A 119 5.36 -1.14 12.25
N ASP A 120 5.15 -1.06 10.94
CA ASP A 120 6.09 -1.48 9.89
C ASP A 120 6.07 -0.41 8.81
N PRO A 121 7.22 0.12 8.33
CA PRO A 121 7.23 1.07 7.22
C PRO A 121 6.90 0.43 5.87
N ASN A 122 7.09 -0.88 5.70
CA ASN A 122 6.97 -1.56 4.42
C ASN A 122 5.53 -1.73 3.84
N PRO A 123 4.43 -1.65 4.62
CA PRO A 123 3.10 -1.46 4.06
C PRO A 123 3.04 -0.22 3.16
N LEU A 124 3.77 0.87 3.42
CA LEU A 124 3.77 2.03 2.50
C LEU A 124 4.17 1.66 1.07
N ILE A 125 5.10 0.71 0.93
CA ILE A 125 5.59 0.21 -0.36
C ILE A 125 4.82 -1.04 -0.83
N GLY A 126 3.73 -1.40 -0.14
CA GLY A 126 2.78 -2.41 -0.55
C GLY A 126 3.03 -3.83 -0.02
N LEU A 127 3.97 -4.04 0.89
CA LEU A 127 4.23 -5.38 1.47
C LEU A 127 4.60 -5.31 2.96
N PRO A 128 3.74 -5.75 3.90
CA PRO A 128 4.02 -5.73 5.34
C PRO A 128 5.05 -6.80 5.76
N LEU A 129 6.33 -6.46 5.69
CA LEU A 129 7.44 -7.40 5.89
C LEU A 129 7.53 -7.93 7.33
N ILE A 130 7.30 -7.10 8.35
CA ILE A 130 7.37 -7.57 9.74
C ILE A 130 6.34 -8.68 9.99
N ARG A 131 5.14 -8.55 9.41
CA ARG A 131 4.11 -9.59 9.51
C ARG A 131 4.42 -10.80 8.65
N LEU A 132 4.97 -10.59 7.45
CA LEU A 132 5.36 -11.67 6.56
C LEU A 132 6.44 -12.56 7.19
N VAL A 133 7.45 -12.00 7.86
CA VAL A 133 8.48 -12.78 8.57
C VAL A 133 7.83 -13.73 9.58
N ARG A 134 6.92 -13.23 10.41
CA ARG A 134 6.18 -14.07 11.38
C ARG A 134 5.34 -15.17 10.70
N MET A 135 4.73 -14.85 9.56
CA MET A 135 3.97 -15.85 8.81
C MET A 135 4.87 -16.97 8.25
N LEU A 136 6.07 -16.61 7.77
CA LEU A 136 7.05 -17.57 7.28
C LEU A 136 7.61 -18.45 8.41
N GLU A 137 7.88 -17.86 9.57
CA GLU A 137 8.30 -18.59 10.78
C GLU A 137 7.25 -19.64 11.21
N ASN A 138 5.95 -19.31 11.11
CA ASN A 138 4.87 -20.26 11.39
C ASN A 138 4.84 -21.46 10.41
N GLU A 139 5.42 -21.32 9.22
CA GLU A 139 5.62 -22.41 8.25
C GLU A 139 6.99 -23.11 8.42
N GLY A 140 7.73 -22.78 9.47
CA GLY A 140 9.05 -23.34 9.75
C GLY A 140 10.18 -22.78 8.88
N ILE A 141 9.96 -21.64 8.21
CA ILE A 141 10.96 -20.97 7.39
C ILE A 141 11.64 -19.87 8.20
N SER A 142 12.92 -20.07 8.52
CA SER A 142 13.76 -19.01 9.08
C SER A 142 14.22 -18.09 7.95
N VAL A 143 14.04 -16.78 8.13
CA VAL A 143 14.48 -15.76 7.17
C VAL A 143 15.98 -15.45 7.32
N ILE A 144 16.56 -15.78 8.49
CA ILE A 144 17.98 -15.64 8.83
C ILE A 144 18.53 -17.00 9.22
#